data_AF-A0A1G5GQL0-F1
#
_entry.id   AF-A0A1G5GQL0-F1
#
_cell.length_a   1.000
_cell.length_b   1.000
_cell.length_c   1.000
_cell.angle_alpha   90.00
_cell.angle_beta   90.00
_cell.angle_gamma   90.00
#
_symmetry.space_group_name_H-M   'P 1'
#
loop_
_entity.id
_entity.type
_entity.pdbx_description
1 polymer ?
#
loop_
_entity_poly.entity_id
_entity_poly.type
_entity_poly.pdbx_seq_one_letter_code
_entity_poly.pdbx_strand_id
1 'polypeptide(L)'
;MIAKHIPMKVARRSSFRDLVAYITHAKEKQERIGQVLVTNCHQSEAQDAVHEVLATQLRNRRACSDKTYHLLISFDASDSPSPNVRQRVETALCEALGFGGHQRISAVHTDTDNLHIHVAINKIHPQRLTIQNPYCDYKTLGIICQKLELAHDLAQTNHETHTRGARSMALDMEHAGGVESLLGWIRRECLTDLRQAQDWATLHETLGRNGLTLREKGNGLVISDQEGRAVKASSVARELSKAQLVRRFGPFESYSERMVQAVRSYRMRPLSSGHGTDELYLRYQAEQVLKREARAKSLRELRHQKHGLITEAKIQARLKRGLIKQLGCDRLSKRVLYHQAGAALHADMQIIHEQHRAGCKQLAHEAKPLAWIDWLAEHAALNDEAALAALRRRRIRAERRANGLLGIVQNQGSVMTSGMMVDSVTKHGTIIYRDKGFVIRDSGNRLELADGLTQEGLEIALSMAIHRFGPRITLLGDIEFREKVLRTSKALKLSVTFIDRTQQQSGALKLTDDPITLKPHHGRTRDYSSPGEDAARRYMTEREAKRAVIADIPRHTAWKPGQCGTGSFAGWRQVDERPLVLLKTRNADILVVPVDTATRASMKRLKIGAEVTFNEEGMIRKRGRSL
;
A
#
# COMPACT_ATOMS: atom_id res chain seq x y z
N MET A 1 9.25 1.54 -2.24
CA MET A 1 8.02 2.32 -2.01
C MET A 1 7.56 3.04 -3.28
N ILE A 2 6.31 2.86 -3.72
CA ILE A 2 5.72 3.54 -4.89
C ILE A 2 4.69 4.60 -4.46
N ALA A 3 4.68 5.77 -5.10
CA ALA A 3 3.63 6.77 -4.94
C ALA A 3 2.88 7.01 -6.27
N LYS A 4 1.55 7.06 -6.22
CA LYS A 4 0.68 7.19 -7.40
C LYS A 4 -0.49 8.12 -7.11
N HIS A 5 -0.81 8.99 -8.06
CA HIS A 5 -2.08 9.71 -8.09
C HIS A 5 -3.19 8.77 -8.58
N ILE A 6 -4.29 8.71 -7.84
CA ILE A 6 -5.51 8.00 -8.24
C ILE A 6 -6.48 9.04 -8.82
N PRO A 7 -6.55 9.19 -10.17
CA PRO A 7 -7.40 10.19 -10.78
C PRO A 7 -8.87 9.78 -10.71
N MET A 8 -9.75 10.76 -10.52
CA MET A 8 -11.19 10.51 -10.61
C MET A 8 -11.63 10.41 -12.07
N LYS A 9 -12.33 9.31 -12.42
CA LYS A 9 -12.77 9.06 -13.81
C LYS A 9 -13.72 10.15 -14.34
N VAL A 10 -14.49 10.77 -13.46
CA VAL A 10 -15.41 11.86 -13.80
C VAL A 10 -15.29 12.96 -12.75
N ALA A 11 -14.64 14.07 -13.10
CA ALA A 11 -14.35 15.16 -12.16
C ALA A 11 -15.59 15.69 -11.43
N ARG A 12 -16.76 15.79 -12.10
CA ARG A 12 -18.02 16.26 -11.48
C ARG A 12 -18.55 15.37 -10.35
N ARG A 13 -18.03 14.14 -10.23
CA ARG A 13 -18.38 13.18 -9.18
C ARG A 13 -17.32 13.11 -8.09
N SER A 14 -16.24 13.88 -8.20
CA SER A 14 -15.23 13.97 -7.16
C SER A 14 -15.81 14.71 -5.96
N SER A 15 -15.63 14.13 -4.78
CA SER A 15 -16.09 14.66 -3.51
C SER A 15 -15.00 14.41 -2.49
N PHE A 16 -14.47 15.49 -1.90
CA PHE A 16 -13.48 15.36 -0.82
C PHE A 16 -14.06 14.58 0.35
N ARG A 17 -15.34 14.81 0.67
CA ARG A 17 -16.10 14.07 1.69
C ARG A 17 -16.15 12.58 1.37
N ASP A 18 -16.50 12.21 0.15
CA ASP A 18 -16.65 10.79 -0.23
C ASP A 18 -15.29 10.09 -0.23
N LEU A 19 -14.22 10.80 -0.61
CA LEU A 19 -12.86 10.28 -0.54
C LEU A 19 -12.41 10.08 0.91
N VAL A 20 -12.62 11.06 1.79
CA VAL A 20 -12.29 10.93 3.22
C VAL A 20 -13.10 9.79 3.83
N ALA A 21 -14.41 9.77 3.58
CA ALA A 21 -15.28 8.69 4.00
C ALA A 21 -14.79 7.32 3.51
N TYR A 22 -14.31 7.22 2.27
CA TYR A 22 -13.73 5.99 1.73
C TYR A 22 -12.44 5.57 2.45
N ILE A 23 -11.54 6.51 2.76
CA ILE A 23 -10.24 6.17 3.36
C ILE A 23 -10.28 6.06 4.90
N THR A 24 -11.31 6.61 5.55
CA THR A 24 -11.48 6.58 7.02
C THR A 24 -12.61 5.67 7.51
N HIS A 25 -13.55 5.21 6.66
CA HIS A 25 -14.65 4.34 7.11
C HIS A 25 -14.55 2.89 6.65
N ALA A 26 -14.82 1.99 7.61
CA ALA A 26 -14.76 0.54 7.53
C ALA A 26 -16.07 -0.12 7.03
N LYS A 27 -16.61 0.27 5.87
CA LYS A 27 -17.97 -0.17 5.49
C LYS A 27 -18.10 -1.53 4.79
N GLU A 28 -17.05 -2.12 4.23
CA GLU A 28 -17.14 -3.41 3.50
C GLU A 28 -16.23 -4.51 4.04
N LYS A 29 -15.11 -4.09 4.63
CA LYS A 29 -14.17 -4.93 5.37
C LYS A 29 -13.85 -4.10 6.61
N GLN A 30 -13.71 -4.71 7.77
CA GLN A 30 -13.14 -4.04 8.95
C GLN A 30 -11.65 -3.77 8.67
N GLU A 31 -11.38 -2.85 7.74
CA GLU A 31 -10.06 -2.55 7.25
C GLU A 31 -9.32 -1.84 8.38
N ARG A 32 -8.26 -2.54 8.75
CA ARG A 32 -7.04 -2.24 9.46
C ARG A 32 -6.48 -0.82 9.17
N ILE A 33 -7.30 0.19 9.42
CA ILE A 33 -6.94 1.59 9.43
C ILE A 33 -6.04 1.78 10.67
N GLY A 34 -4.79 2.12 10.41
CA GLY A 34 -3.85 2.57 11.42
C GLY A 34 -4.10 4.03 11.76
N GLN A 35 -3.02 4.80 11.83
CA GLN A 35 -3.09 6.21 12.16
C GLN A 35 -3.83 7.01 11.06
N VAL A 36 -4.75 7.88 11.50
CA VAL A 36 -5.33 8.95 10.69
C VAL A 36 -4.68 10.26 11.10
N LEU A 37 -4.21 11.04 10.13
CA LEU A 37 -3.56 12.32 10.38
C LEU A 37 -4.28 13.43 9.61
N VAL A 38 -4.59 14.51 10.29
CA VAL A 38 -5.09 15.75 9.70
C VAL A 38 -3.96 16.78 9.68
N THR A 39 -3.67 17.37 8.52
CA THR A 39 -2.59 18.35 8.36
C THR A 39 -3.09 19.63 7.70
N ASN A 40 -2.59 20.77 8.19
CA ASN A 40 -2.94 22.12 7.74
C ASN A 40 -4.44 22.48 7.86
N CYS A 41 -5.17 21.80 8.75
CA CYS A 41 -6.52 22.16 9.16
C CYS A 41 -6.50 22.71 10.59
N HIS A 42 -7.54 23.46 10.96
CA HIS A 42 -7.76 23.89 12.34
C HIS A 42 -8.35 22.76 13.19
N GLN A 43 -9.12 21.88 12.55
CA GLN A 43 -9.71 20.71 13.20
C GLN A 43 -8.71 19.55 13.24
N SER A 44 -8.71 18.80 14.35
CA SER A 44 -7.91 17.58 14.52
C SER A 44 -8.66 16.32 14.06
N GLU A 45 -9.99 16.35 14.10
CA GLU A 45 -10.85 15.23 13.71
C GLU A 45 -11.12 15.24 12.21
N ALA A 46 -11.03 14.06 11.57
CA ALA A 46 -11.11 13.94 10.12
C ALA A 46 -12.46 14.39 9.56
N GLN A 47 -13.57 14.06 10.23
CA GLN A 47 -14.92 14.43 9.78
C GLN A 47 -15.17 15.94 9.91
N ASP A 48 -14.60 16.59 10.91
CA ASP A 48 -14.73 18.04 11.09
C ASP A 48 -13.82 18.79 10.11
N ALA A 49 -12.60 18.29 9.88
CA ALA A 49 -11.70 18.80 8.87
C ALA A 49 -12.28 18.73 7.45
N VAL A 50 -13.14 17.75 7.14
CA VAL A 50 -13.89 17.71 5.86
C VAL A 50 -14.73 18.95 5.69
N HIS A 51 -15.45 19.41 6.71
CA HIS A 51 -16.28 20.61 6.63
C HIS A 51 -15.44 21.87 6.36
N GLU A 52 -14.28 21.98 7.02
CA GLU A 52 -13.32 23.06 6.81
C GLU A 52 -12.77 23.10 5.38
N VAL A 53 -12.38 21.92 4.85
CA VAL A 53 -11.90 21.78 3.47
C VAL A 53 -12.98 22.14 2.46
N LEU A 54 -14.20 21.64 2.65
CA LEU A 54 -15.32 21.94 1.75
C LEU A 54 -15.66 23.44 1.77
N ALA A 55 -15.65 24.09 2.94
CA ALA A 55 -15.82 25.53 3.04
C ALA A 55 -14.73 26.29 2.24
N THR A 56 -13.47 25.85 2.34
CA THR A 56 -12.35 26.40 1.56
C THR A 56 -12.54 26.21 0.06
N GLN A 57 -12.96 25.02 -0.37
CA GLN A 57 -13.24 24.72 -1.78
C GLN A 57 -14.40 25.56 -2.33
N LEU A 58 -15.44 25.85 -1.54
CA LEU A 58 -16.58 26.70 -1.92
C LEU A 58 -16.19 28.17 -2.11
N ARG A 59 -15.20 28.67 -1.36
CA ARG A 59 -14.67 30.03 -1.53
C ARG A 59 -13.94 30.22 -2.87
N ASN A 60 -13.42 29.14 -3.45
CA ASN A 60 -12.86 29.17 -4.80
C ASN A 60 -13.97 29.06 -5.86
N ARG A 61 -14.34 30.19 -6.47
CA ARG A 61 -15.33 30.27 -7.56
C ARG A 61 -14.74 30.22 -8.98
N ARG A 62 -13.40 30.19 -9.09
CA ARG A 62 -12.66 30.31 -10.37
C ARG A 62 -12.29 28.97 -11.00
N ALA A 63 -11.99 27.94 -10.20
CA ALA A 63 -11.52 26.66 -10.75
C ALA A 63 -12.71 25.79 -11.20
N CYS A 64 -12.64 25.34 -12.46
CA CYS A 64 -13.61 24.41 -13.05
C CYS A 64 -13.16 22.94 -13.01
N SER A 65 -11.89 22.68 -12.69
CA SER A 65 -11.33 21.34 -12.56
C SER A 65 -11.59 20.73 -11.18
N ASP A 66 -11.35 19.43 -11.04
CA ASP A 66 -11.40 18.73 -9.76
C ASP A 66 -10.52 19.44 -8.71
N LYS A 67 -11.07 19.64 -7.52
CA LYS A 67 -10.45 20.33 -6.38
C LYS A 67 -9.86 19.34 -5.36
N THR A 68 -10.02 18.05 -5.56
CA THR A 68 -9.48 16.99 -4.70
C THR A 68 -8.34 16.27 -5.43
N TYR A 69 -7.30 15.92 -4.69
CA TYR A 69 -6.20 15.08 -5.17
C TYR A 69 -6.06 13.86 -4.26
N HIS A 70 -6.11 12.66 -4.83
CA HIS A 70 -5.96 11.41 -4.10
C HIS A 70 -4.56 10.82 -4.36
N LEU A 71 -3.69 10.93 -3.37
CA LEU A 71 -2.36 10.31 -3.41
C LEU A 71 -2.40 8.96 -2.68
N LEU A 72 -1.88 7.92 -3.33
CA LEU A 72 -1.59 6.62 -2.73
C LEU A 72 -0.09 6.48 -2.59
N ILE A 73 0.38 6.15 -1.39
CA ILE A 73 1.77 5.82 -1.09
C ILE A 73 1.79 4.37 -0.62
N SER A 74 2.47 3.47 -1.32
CA SER A 74 2.56 2.05 -0.97
C SER A 74 4.01 1.67 -0.74
N PHE A 75 4.29 1.09 0.42
CA PHE A 75 5.62 0.60 0.76
C PHE A 75 5.82 -0.80 0.19
N ASP A 76 7.07 -1.18 -0.04
CA ASP A 76 7.36 -2.55 -0.45
C ASP A 76 6.88 -3.51 0.65
N ALA A 77 6.54 -4.75 0.27
CA ALA A 77 6.17 -5.75 1.26
C ALA A 77 7.25 -5.83 2.35
N SER A 78 8.54 -5.85 1.98
CA SER A 78 9.68 -5.89 2.89
C SER A 78 9.77 -4.75 3.91
N ASP A 79 9.11 -3.60 3.71
CA ASP A 79 9.25 -2.44 4.57
C ASP A 79 8.10 -2.30 5.58
N SER A 80 8.43 -2.05 6.85
CA SER A 80 7.48 -1.64 7.89
C SER A 80 7.96 -0.34 8.56
N PRO A 81 7.82 0.82 7.89
CA PRO A 81 8.33 2.08 8.39
C PRO A 81 7.57 2.56 9.63
N SER A 82 8.31 3.14 10.57
CA SER A 82 7.75 3.74 11.79
C SER A 82 6.81 4.92 11.47
N PRO A 83 5.88 5.29 12.37
CA PRO A 83 4.98 6.43 12.17
C PRO A 83 5.70 7.73 11.77
N ASN A 84 6.87 8.00 12.36
CA ASN A 84 7.66 9.19 12.06
C ASN A 84 8.18 9.18 10.61
N VAL A 85 8.72 8.05 10.15
CA VAL A 85 9.19 7.89 8.76
C VAL A 85 8.01 8.04 7.79
N ARG A 86 6.85 7.45 8.10
CA ARG A 86 5.63 7.59 7.28
C ARG A 86 5.21 9.05 7.13
N GLN A 87 5.20 9.82 8.23
CA GLN A 87 4.84 11.23 8.20
C GLN A 87 5.85 12.08 7.41
N ARG A 88 7.16 11.80 7.54
CA ARG A 88 8.21 12.49 6.77
C ARG A 88 8.06 12.22 5.27
N VAL A 89 7.82 10.97 4.90
CA VAL A 89 7.55 10.56 3.51
C VAL A 89 6.35 11.29 2.94
N GLU A 90 5.21 11.27 3.65
CA GLU A 90 3.99 11.97 3.22
C GLU A 90 4.25 13.48 3.01
N THR A 91 4.92 14.10 3.98
CA THR A 91 5.23 15.54 3.95
C THR A 91 6.12 15.90 2.77
N ALA A 92 7.23 15.17 2.57
CA ALA A 92 8.16 15.41 1.46
C ALA A 92 7.49 15.23 0.08
N LEU A 93 6.62 14.22 -0.08
CA LEU A 93 5.87 14.03 -1.32
C LEU A 93 4.86 15.16 -1.55
N CYS A 94 4.15 15.59 -0.52
CA CYS A 94 3.21 16.71 -0.63
C CYS A 94 3.93 18.03 -0.95
N GLU A 95 5.06 18.32 -0.29
CA GLU A 95 5.88 19.50 -0.55
C GLU A 95 6.39 19.54 -1.99
N ALA A 96 6.94 18.42 -2.49
CA ALA A 96 7.46 18.33 -3.86
C ALA A 96 6.38 18.53 -4.94
N LEU A 97 5.12 18.21 -4.63
CA LEU A 97 3.97 18.48 -5.51
C LEU A 97 3.41 19.90 -5.37
N GLY A 98 3.93 20.70 -4.45
CA GLY A 98 3.44 22.06 -4.14
C GLY A 98 2.23 22.08 -3.19
N PHE A 99 1.96 20.98 -2.48
CA PHE A 99 0.88 20.84 -1.50
C PHE A 99 1.33 21.06 -0.05
N GLY A 100 2.54 21.55 0.20
CA GLY A 100 3.09 21.73 1.56
C GLY A 100 2.17 22.54 2.50
N GLY A 101 1.56 23.62 2.01
CA GLY A 101 0.61 24.46 2.75
C GLY A 101 -0.88 24.11 2.54
N HIS A 102 -1.19 22.99 1.88
CA HIS A 102 -2.57 22.60 1.58
C HIS A 102 -3.15 21.71 2.68
N GLN A 103 -4.45 21.88 2.95
CA GLN A 103 -5.22 21.01 3.84
C GLN A 103 -5.25 19.58 3.31
N ARG A 104 -5.00 18.61 4.17
CA ARG A 104 -5.04 17.19 3.80
C ARG A 104 -5.37 16.28 4.98
N ILE A 105 -5.89 15.11 4.65
CA ILE A 105 -6.18 14.02 5.58
C ILE A 105 -5.53 12.76 5.03
N SER A 106 -4.76 12.04 5.85
CA SER A 106 -4.17 10.77 5.48
C SER A 106 -4.63 9.64 6.40
N ALA A 107 -4.70 8.43 5.86
CA ALA A 107 -5.05 7.21 6.58
C ALA A 107 -4.10 6.09 6.17
N VAL A 108 -3.47 5.44 7.15
CA VAL A 108 -2.60 4.28 6.94
C VAL A 108 -3.46 3.02 6.89
N HIS A 109 -3.26 2.18 5.87
CA HIS A 109 -3.98 0.94 5.65
C HIS A 109 -3.02 -0.25 5.63
N THR A 110 -3.44 -1.36 6.24
CA THR A 110 -2.68 -2.63 6.30
C THR A 110 -3.55 -3.83 5.94
N ASP A 111 -4.68 -3.59 5.29
CA ASP A 111 -5.65 -4.56 4.79
C ASP A 111 -5.10 -5.42 3.63
N THR A 112 -4.15 -4.90 2.85
CA THR A 112 -3.42 -5.64 1.81
C THR A 112 -2.06 -6.16 2.29
N ASP A 113 -1.32 -6.84 1.41
CA ASP A 113 0.04 -7.34 1.71
C ASP A 113 1.07 -6.22 1.84
N ASN A 114 0.80 -5.02 1.28
CA ASN A 114 1.67 -3.86 1.38
C ASN A 114 1.08 -2.83 2.34
N LEU A 115 1.90 -2.29 3.24
CA LEU A 115 1.49 -1.13 4.01
C LEU A 115 1.34 0.05 3.06
N HIS A 116 0.24 0.78 3.14
CA HIS A 116 0.00 1.91 2.26
C HIS A 116 -0.75 3.04 2.97
N ILE A 117 -0.66 4.23 2.40
CA ILE A 117 -1.22 5.45 2.93
C ILE A 117 -2.06 6.08 1.83
N HIS A 118 -3.33 6.30 2.15
CA HIS A 118 -4.20 7.13 1.33
C HIS A 118 -4.12 8.56 1.86
N VAL A 119 -3.91 9.54 0.97
CA VAL A 119 -3.89 10.95 1.31
C VAL A 119 -4.90 11.70 0.43
N ALA A 120 -5.92 12.26 1.08
CA ALA A 120 -6.89 13.17 0.49
C ALA A 120 -6.39 14.60 0.65
N ILE A 121 -6.05 15.26 -0.46
CA ILE A 121 -5.46 16.61 -0.46
C ILE A 121 -6.44 17.60 -1.11
N ASN A 122 -6.66 18.74 -0.45
CA ASN A 122 -7.38 19.87 -1.02
C ASN A 122 -6.46 20.62 -1.99
N LYS A 123 -6.78 20.63 -3.28
CA LYS A 123 -5.99 21.37 -4.28
C LYS A 123 -6.16 22.88 -4.18
N ILE A 124 -7.14 23.37 -3.44
CA ILE A 124 -7.31 24.80 -3.16
C ILE A 124 -6.46 25.19 -1.96
N HIS A 125 -5.56 26.15 -2.14
CA HIS A 125 -4.74 26.66 -1.05
C HIS A 125 -5.62 27.44 -0.04
N PRO A 126 -5.55 27.18 1.27
CA PRO A 126 -6.48 27.74 2.25
C PRO A 126 -6.42 29.27 2.35
N GLN A 127 -5.23 29.87 2.26
CA GLN A 127 -5.05 31.33 2.30
C GLN A 127 -5.23 31.99 0.92
N ARG A 128 -4.58 31.47 -0.13
CA ARG A 128 -4.57 32.12 -1.47
C ARG A 128 -5.83 31.85 -2.29
N LEU A 129 -6.61 30.81 -1.93
CA LEU A 129 -7.79 30.36 -2.67
C LEU A 129 -7.52 30.11 -4.16
N THR A 130 -6.30 29.70 -4.48
CA THR A 130 -5.85 29.31 -5.82
C THR A 130 -5.76 27.80 -5.90
N ILE A 131 -5.98 27.24 -7.10
CA ILE A 131 -5.84 25.80 -7.33
C ILE A 131 -4.40 25.43 -7.69
N GLN A 132 -3.90 24.35 -7.09
CA GLN A 132 -2.63 23.72 -7.44
C GLN A 132 -2.88 22.48 -8.30
N ASN A 133 -2.26 22.45 -9.48
CA ASN A 133 -2.30 21.33 -10.43
C ASN A 133 -0.86 20.93 -10.78
N PRO A 134 -0.29 19.90 -10.13
CA PRO A 134 1.07 19.46 -10.43
C PRO A 134 1.17 18.97 -11.88
N TYR A 135 2.19 19.43 -12.62
CA TYR A 135 2.45 18.97 -13.97
C TYR A 135 3.32 17.71 -13.95
N CYS A 136 2.89 16.65 -14.65
CA CYS A 136 3.60 15.36 -14.68
C CYS A 136 3.98 14.83 -13.29
N ASP A 137 3.04 14.91 -12.34
CA ASP A 137 3.15 14.43 -10.95
C ASP A 137 3.94 13.12 -10.79
N TYR A 138 3.66 12.11 -11.61
CA TYR A 138 4.32 10.80 -11.57
C TYR A 138 5.85 10.85 -11.69
N LYS A 139 6.42 11.81 -12.44
CA LYS A 139 7.88 11.96 -12.55
C LYS A 139 8.47 12.48 -11.25
N THR A 140 7.85 13.52 -10.69
CA THR A 140 8.25 14.11 -9.40
C THR A 140 8.14 13.08 -8.30
N LEU A 141 7.02 12.35 -8.25
CA LEU A 141 6.80 11.26 -7.29
C LEU A 141 7.91 10.21 -7.38
N GLY A 142 8.24 9.70 -8.58
CA GLY A 142 9.30 8.69 -8.74
C GLY A 142 10.67 9.17 -8.25
N ILE A 143 11.07 10.40 -8.59
CA ILE A 143 12.35 10.98 -8.13
C ILE A 143 12.39 11.10 -6.61
N ILE A 144 11.30 11.57 -6.00
CA ILE A 144 11.25 11.76 -4.55
C ILE A 144 11.18 10.41 -3.82
N CYS A 145 10.42 9.44 -4.34
CA CYS A 145 10.39 8.07 -3.81
C CYS A 145 11.80 7.46 -3.79
N GLN A 146 12.55 7.54 -4.90
CA GLN A 146 13.92 7.04 -4.95
C GLN A 146 14.84 7.69 -3.90
N LYS A 147 14.74 9.02 -3.70
CA LYS A 147 15.50 9.73 -2.67
C LYS A 147 15.13 9.30 -1.26
N LEU A 148 13.83 9.16 -0.99
CA LEU A 148 13.31 8.75 0.33
C LEU A 148 13.66 7.31 0.66
N GLU A 149 13.68 6.42 -0.34
CA GLU A 149 14.12 5.03 -0.16
C GLU A 149 15.56 4.97 0.35
N LEU A 150 16.47 5.72 -0.27
CA LEU A 150 17.86 5.81 0.17
C LEU A 150 18.00 6.48 1.55
N ALA A 151 17.25 7.54 1.81
CA ALA A 151 17.34 8.29 3.07
C ALA A 151 16.84 7.52 4.30
N HIS A 152 15.95 6.54 4.09
CA HIS A 152 15.30 5.78 5.15
C HIS A 152 15.59 4.28 5.12
N ASP A 153 16.59 3.85 4.33
CA ASP A 153 16.99 2.43 4.15
C ASP A 153 15.81 1.51 3.79
N LEU A 154 14.90 2.03 2.97
CA LEU A 154 13.74 1.28 2.45
C LEU A 154 14.15 0.47 1.21
N ALA A 155 13.38 -0.58 0.91
CA ALA A 155 13.59 -1.36 -0.29
C ALA A 155 13.45 -0.49 -1.55
N GLN A 156 14.48 -0.56 -2.40
CA GLN A 156 14.49 0.13 -3.67
C GLN A 156 13.46 -0.50 -4.60
N THR A 157 12.52 0.30 -5.06
CA THR A 157 11.48 -0.14 -6.00
C THR A 157 11.63 0.53 -7.36
N ASN A 158 10.91 0.00 -8.35
CA ASN A 158 10.96 0.53 -9.70
C ASN A 158 10.14 1.82 -9.82
N HIS A 159 10.81 2.93 -10.14
CA HIS A 159 10.19 4.25 -10.39
C HIS A 159 10.10 4.62 -11.87
N GLU A 160 10.55 3.74 -12.77
CA GLU A 160 10.53 3.99 -14.21
C GLU A 160 9.15 3.73 -14.81
N THR A 161 8.72 4.65 -15.68
CA THR A 161 7.46 4.47 -16.41
C THR A 161 7.67 3.59 -17.65
N HIS A 162 7.54 2.27 -17.51
CA HIS A 162 7.69 1.36 -18.65
C HIS A 162 6.55 1.43 -19.67
N THR A 163 5.31 1.71 -19.25
CA THR A 163 4.13 1.76 -20.14
C THR A 163 3.18 2.88 -19.77
N ARG A 164 2.44 3.43 -20.75
CA ARG A 164 1.49 4.54 -20.55
C ARG A 164 0.12 4.23 -21.15
N GLY A 165 -0.90 4.92 -20.65
CA GLY A 165 -2.27 4.87 -21.19
C GLY A 165 -2.90 3.48 -21.11
N ALA A 166 -3.63 3.09 -22.16
CA ALA A 166 -4.40 1.85 -22.20
C ALA A 166 -3.57 0.58 -21.92
N ARG A 167 -2.27 0.58 -22.23
CA ARG A 167 -1.38 -0.56 -21.95
C ARG A 167 -1.13 -0.73 -20.45
N SER A 168 -0.86 0.36 -19.72
CA SER A 168 -0.72 0.31 -18.27
C SER A 168 -2.04 -0.11 -17.60
N MET A 169 -3.18 0.38 -18.11
CA MET A 169 -4.49 -0.05 -17.59
C MET A 169 -4.77 -1.54 -17.79
N ALA A 170 -4.36 -2.10 -18.94
CA ALA A 170 -4.50 -3.54 -19.21
C ALA A 170 -3.63 -4.38 -18.27
N LEU A 171 -2.37 -3.96 -18.05
CA LEU A 171 -1.48 -4.61 -17.08
C LEU A 171 -1.99 -4.49 -15.65
N ASP A 172 -2.47 -3.31 -15.23
CA ASP A 172 -3.08 -3.11 -13.91
C ASP A 172 -4.27 -4.07 -13.72
N MET A 173 -5.11 -4.23 -14.75
CA MET A 173 -6.24 -5.18 -14.76
C MET A 173 -5.78 -6.64 -14.70
N GLU A 174 -4.77 -7.02 -15.48
CA GLU A 174 -4.19 -8.36 -15.49
C GLU A 174 -3.59 -8.72 -14.12
N HIS A 175 -2.83 -7.82 -13.51
CA HIS A 175 -2.25 -8.01 -12.18
C HIS A 175 -3.32 -8.10 -11.10
N ALA A 176 -4.26 -7.14 -11.08
CA ALA A 176 -5.29 -7.04 -10.04
C ALA A 176 -6.41 -8.08 -10.18
N GLY A 177 -6.69 -8.52 -11.41
CA GLY A 177 -7.76 -9.45 -11.77
C GLY A 177 -7.30 -10.87 -12.01
N GLY A 178 -6.01 -11.10 -12.27
CA GLY A 178 -5.40 -12.44 -12.42
C GLY A 178 -5.80 -13.17 -13.70
N VAL A 179 -6.42 -12.48 -14.64
CA VAL A 179 -6.90 -12.99 -15.93
C VAL A 179 -6.16 -12.25 -17.03
N GLU A 180 -5.69 -12.97 -18.05
CA GLU A 180 -5.04 -12.39 -19.23
C GLU A 180 -6.01 -11.43 -19.94
N SER A 181 -5.52 -10.28 -20.40
CA SER A 181 -6.32 -9.37 -21.23
C SER A 181 -6.17 -9.70 -22.71
N LEU A 182 -7.11 -9.23 -23.54
CA LEU A 182 -6.99 -9.33 -25.00
C LEU A 182 -5.66 -8.70 -25.49
N LEU A 183 -5.22 -7.61 -24.87
CA LEU A 183 -3.95 -6.96 -25.21
C LEU A 183 -2.75 -7.85 -24.86
N GLY A 184 -2.75 -8.47 -23.68
CA GLY A 184 -1.69 -9.38 -23.23
C GLY A 184 -1.59 -10.61 -24.15
N TRP A 185 -2.74 -11.21 -24.46
CA TRP A 185 -2.82 -12.36 -25.36
C TRP A 185 -2.30 -12.04 -26.78
N ILE A 186 -2.76 -10.95 -27.40
CA ILE A 186 -2.28 -10.53 -28.74
C ILE A 186 -0.76 -10.34 -28.71
N ARG A 187 -0.22 -9.77 -27.63
CA ARG A 187 1.23 -9.56 -27.49
C ARG A 187 2.01 -10.87 -27.36
N ARG A 188 1.47 -11.84 -26.64
CA ARG A 188 2.11 -13.13 -26.39
C ARG A 188 2.05 -14.06 -27.60
N GLU A 189 0.89 -14.10 -28.26
CA GLU A 189 0.59 -15.10 -29.30
C GLU A 189 0.70 -14.55 -30.72
N CYS A 190 0.31 -13.30 -30.97
CA CYS A 190 0.17 -12.78 -32.33
C CYS A 190 1.26 -11.77 -32.73
N LEU A 191 1.94 -11.12 -31.77
CA LEU A 191 2.80 -9.97 -32.07
C LEU A 191 3.95 -10.30 -33.02
N THR A 192 4.56 -11.48 -32.89
CA THR A 192 5.66 -11.91 -33.76
C THR A 192 5.18 -12.02 -35.20
N ASP A 193 4.04 -12.68 -35.43
CA ASP A 193 3.46 -12.87 -36.76
C ASP A 193 2.97 -11.53 -37.35
N LEU A 194 2.35 -10.68 -36.53
CA LEU A 194 1.91 -9.34 -36.95
C LEU A 194 3.07 -8.43 -37.37
N ARG A 195 4.28 -8.65 -36.84
CA ARG A 195 5.47 -7.90 -37.26
C ARG A 195 5.96 -8.32 -38.64
N GLN A 196 5.81 -9.61 -38.97
CA GLN A 196 6.27 -10.22 -40.20
C GLN A 196 5.38 -9.88 -41.41
N ALA A 197 4.14 -9.46 -41.19
CA ALA A 197 3.24 -9.00 -42.25
C ALA A 197 3.91 -7.87 -43.09
N GLN A 198 3.82 -8.00 -44.41
CA GLN A 198 4.43 -7.08 -45.38
C GLN A 198 3.40 -6.18 -46.09
N ASP A 199 2.11 -6.51 -45.99
CA ASP A 199 1.02 -5.77 -46.59
C ASP A 199 -0.27 -5.87 -45.74
N TRP A 200 -1.32 -5.13 -46.14
CA TRP A 200 -2.61 -5.16 -45.46
C TRP A 200 -3.29 -6.52 -45.53
N ALA A 201 -3.19 -7.22 -46.67
CA ALA A 201 -3.82 -8.52 -46.86
C ALA A 201 -3.29 -9.58 -45.88
N THR A 202 -1.97 -9.71 -45.78
CA THR A 202 -1.26 -10.62 -44.87
C THR A 202 -1.53 -10.27 -43.41
N LEU A 203 -1.58 -8.97 -43.08
CA LEU A 203 -1.90 -8.50 -41.73
C LEU A 203 -3.33 -8.92 -41.33
N HIS A 204 -4.31 -8.68 -42.21
CA HIS A 204 -5.69 -9.07 -41.94
C HIS A 204 -5.86 -10.59 -41.90
N GLU A 205 -5.15 -11.36 -42.73
CA GLU A 205 -5.18 -12.82 -42.68
C GLU A 205 -4.64 -13.33 -41.35
N THR A 206 -3.50 -12.80 -40.89
CA THR A 206 -2.90 -13.17 -39.60
C THR A 206 -3.84 -12.86 -38.43
N LEU A 207 -4.52 -11.71 -38.48
CA LEU A 207 -5.56 -11.38 -37.50
C LEU A 207 -6.75 -12.34 -37.61
N GLY A 208 -7.23 -12.63 -38.81
CA GLY A 208 -8.36 -13.55 -39.06
C GLY A 208 -8.10 -14.97 -38.57
N ARG A 209 -6.88 -15.51 -38.78
CA ARG A 209 -6.44 -16.81 -38.25
C ARG A 209 -6.46 -16.87 -36.73
N ASN A 210 -6.37 -15.71 -36.07
CA ASN A 210 -6.45 -15.57 -34.61
C ASN A 210 -7.83 -15.09 -34.12
N GLY A 211 -8.85 -15.08 -34.99
CA GLY A 211 -10.21 -14.65 -34.65
C GLY A 211 -10.32 -13.14 -34.36
N LEU A 212 -9.39 -12.35 -34.89
CA LEU A 212 -9.31 -10.91 -34.70
C LEU A 212 -9.64 -10.18 -36.01
N THR A 213 -10.13 -8.96 -35.88
CA THR A 213 -10.44 -8.06 -37.00
C THR A 213 -9.82 -6.70 -36.75
N LEU A 214 -9.35 -6.04 -37.81
CA LEU A 214 -8.79 -4.69 -37.75
C LEU A 214 -9.79 -3.70 -38.34
N ARG A 215 -10.08 -2.62 -37.62
CA ARG A 215 -11.00 -1.56 -38.07
C ARG A 215 -10.42 -0.18 -37.81
N GLU A 216 -10.76 0.77 -38.67
CA GLU A 216 -10.49 2.18 -38.40
C GLU A 216 -11.45 2.74 -37.35
N LYS A 217 -10.92 3.50 -36.41
CA LYS A 217 -11.73 4.25 -35.43
C LYS A 217 -11.08 5.60 -35.16
N GLY A 218 -11.66 6.66 -35.71
CA GLY A 218 -11.07 8.00 -35.71
C GLY A 218 -9.70 7.99 -36.39
N ASN A 219 -8.69 8.61 -35.76
CA ASN A 219 -7.34 8.72 -36.33
C ASN A 219 -6.46 7.47 -36.14
N GLY A 220 -7.04 6.32 -35.75
CA GLY A 220 -6.27 5.13 -35.38
C GLY A 220 -6.91 3.83 -35.83
N LEU A 221 -6.24 2.73 -35.46
CA LEU A 221 -6.67 1.36 -35.72
C LEU A 221 -7.04 0.64 -34.42
N VAL A 222 -8.06 -0.18 -34.49
CA VAL A 222 -8.59 -0.99 -33.40
C VAL A 222 -8.64 -2.44 -33.84
N ILE A 223 -8.06 -3.32 -33.01
CA ILE A 223 -8.15 -4.77 -33.15
C ILE A 223 -9.30 -5.24 -32.25
N SER A 224 -10.27 -5.92 -32.84
CA SER A 224 -11.44 -6.44 -32.14
C SER A 224 -11.55 -7.95 -32.32
N ASP A 225 -12.04 -8.65 -31.31
CA ASP A 225 -12.37 -10.07 -31.43
C ASP A 225 -13.85 -10.31 -31.77
N GLN A 226 -14.22 -11.59 -31.85
CA GLN A 226 -15.57 -12.04 -32.16
C GLN A 226 -16.61 -11.69 -31.09
N GLU A 227 -16.20 -11.50 -29.84
CA GLU A 227 -17.08 -11.11 -28.72
C GLU A 227 -17.25 -9.57 -28.63
N GLY A 228 -16.62 -8.82 -29.54
CA GLY A 228 -16.69 -7.36 -29.59
C GLY A 228 -15.73 -6.65 -28.61
N ARG A 229 -14.81 -7.39 -27.96
CA ARG A 229 -13.74 -6.81 -27.14
C ARG A 229 -12.74 -6.15 -28.07
N ALA A 230 -12.31 -4.94 -27.74
CA ALA A 230 -11.54 -4.09 -28.65
C ALA A 230 -10.32 -3.46 -27.96
N VAL A 231 -9.18 -3.48 -28.64
CA VAL A 231 -7.93 -2.85 -28.20
C VAL A 231 -7.35 -1.96 -29.29
N LYS A 232 -6.79 -0.83 -28.91
CA LYS A 232 -6.08 0.05 -29.85
C LYS A 232 -4.82 -0.67 -30.34
N ALA A 233 -4.63 -0.75 -31.66
CA ALA A 233 -3.49 -1.46 -32.25
C ALA A 233 -2.14 -0.92 -31.76
N SER A 234 -2.01 0.41 -31.64
CA SER A 234 -0.80 1.06 -31.12
C SER A 234 -0.48 0.73 -29.66
N SER A 235 -1.45 0.25 -28.88
CA SER A 235 -1.24 -0.21 -27.49
C SER A 235 -0.65 -1.62 -27.44
N VAL A 236 -0.90 -2.43 -28.47
CA VAL A 236 -0.25 -3.74 -28.66
C VAL A 236 1.22 -3.51 -28.97
N ALA A 237 1.53 -2.72 -29.99
CA ALA A 237 2.89 -2.26 -30.28
C ALA A 237 2.86 -0.94 -31.06
N ARG A 238 3.88 -0.08 -30.85
CA ARG A 238 3.96 1.23 -31.51
C ARG A 238 3.89 1.09 -33.04
N GLU A 239 4.61 0.11 -33.58
CA GLU A 239 4.69 -0.24 -35.02
C GLU A 239 3.34 -0.62 -35.66
N LEU A 240 2.35 -1.00 -34.86
CA LEU A 240 0.99 -1.28 -35.31
C LEU A 240 0.09 -0.04 -35.30
N SER A 241 0.66 1.16 -35.12
CA SER A 241 -0.09 2.41 -35.27
C SER A 241 -0.46 2.67 -36.73
N LYS A 242 -1.62 3.32 -36.96
CA LYS A 242 -2.10 3.66 -38.31
C LYS A 242 -1.02 4.34 -39.15
N ALA A 243 -0.37 5.37 -38.60
CA ALA A 243 0.69 6.10 -39.30
C ALA A 243 1.89 5.22 -39.69
N GLN A 244 2.31 4.30 -38.81
CA GLN A 244 3.46 3.43 -39.09
C GLN A 244 3.11 2.31 -40.07
N LEU A 245 1.89 1.75 -39.98
CA LEU A 245 1.43 0.75 -40.94
C LEU A 245 1.16 1.38 -42.32
N VAL A 246 0.57 2.57 -42.39
CA VAL A 246 0.39 3.28 -43.67
C VAL A 246 1.73 3.62 -44.32
N ARG A 247 2.73 3.99 -43.52
CA ARG A 247 4.10 4.20 -44.04
C ARG A 247 4.74 2.91 -44.56
N ARG A 248 4.39 1.74 -44.02
CA ARG A 248 4.94 0.44 -44.43
C ARG A 248 4.20 -0.16 -45.62
N PHE A 249 2.87 -0.09 -45.62
CA PHE A 249 1.98 -0.86 -46.51
C PHE A 249 1.20 0.03 -47.49
N GLY A 250 1.30 1.35 -47.39
CA GLY A 250 0.48 2.28 -48.17
C GLY A 250 -0.88 2.59 -47.52
N PRO A 251 -1.79 3.28 -48.24
CA PRO A 251 -3.11 3.65 -47.72
C PRO A 251 -3.85 2.47 -47.09
N PHE A 252 -4.61 2.71 -46.03
CA PHE A 252 -5.32 1.63 -45.34
C PHE A 252 -6.36 0.98 -46.26
N GLU A 253 -6.29 -0.34 -46.37
CA GLU A 253 -7.29 -1.16 -47.05
C GLU A 253 -8.15 -1.90 -46.04
N SER A 254 -9.47 -1.69 -46.11
CA SER A 254 -10.42 -2.46 -45.31
C SER A 254 -10.45 -3.90 -45.78
N TYR A 255 -10.52 -4.82 -44.82
CA TYR A 255 -10.63 -6.25 -45.12
C TYR A 255 -11.85 -6.55 -46.01
N SER A 256 -11.63 -7.09 -47.20
CA SER A 256 -12.69 -7.75 -47.98
C SER A 256 -13.00 -9.10 -47.35
N GLU A 257 -14.27 -9.44 -47.15
CA GLU A 257 -14.75 -10.69 -46.52
C GLU A 257 -14.23 -11.97 -47.20
N ARG A 258 -12.98 -12.34 -46.95
CA ARG A 258 -12.55 -13.73 -47.04
C ARG A 258 -12.85 -14.36 -45.67
N MET A 259 -13.68 -15.40 -45.63
CA MET A 259 -13.88 -16.15 -44.40
C MET A 259 -12.60 -16.93 -44.07
N VAL A 260 -11.64 -16.28 -43.40
CA VAL A 260 -10.49 -16.98 -42.83
C VAL A 260 -11.00 -17.70 -41.59
N GLN A 261 -10.97 -19.03 -41.62
CA GLN A 261 -11.32 -19.83 -40.46
C GLN A 261 -10.30 -19.59 -39.35
N ALA A 262 -10.79 -19.13 -38.19
CA ALA A 262 -9.95 -18.87 -37.04
C ALA A 262 -9.33 -20.18 -36.52
N VAL A 263 -8.01 -20.29 -36.58
CA VAL A 263 -7.23 -21.39 -35.99
C VAL A 263 -7.16 -21.24 -34.48
N ARG A 264 -7.07 -20.00 -34.00
CA ARG A 264 -7.03 -19.64 -32.58
C ARG A 264 -8.04 -18.54 -32.30
N SER A 265 -8.49 -18.45 -31.06
CA SER A 265 -9.33 -17.34 -30.59
C SER A 265 -8.97 -16.99 -29.15
N TYR A 266 -9.02 -15.69 -28.85
CA TYR A 266 -8.84 -15.22 -27.49
C TYR A 266 -10.00 -15.70 -26.61
N ARG A 267 -9.66 -16.25 -25.44
CA ARG A 267 -10.60 -16.51 -24.35
C ARG A 267 -9.96 -16.02 -23.07
N MET A 268 -10.76 -15.38 -22.21
CA MET A 268 -10.30 -15.03 -20.87
C MET A 268 -9.86 -16.28 -20.13
N ARG A 269 -8.62 -16.26 -19.63
CA ARG A 269 -8.01 -17.36 -18.86
C ARG A 269 -7.13 -16.81 -17.74
N PRO A 270 -6.98 -17.54 -16.62
CA PRO A 270 -6.03 -17.18 -15.58
C PRO A 270 -4.60 -17.05 -16.14
N LEU A 271 -3.82 -16.08 -15.64
CA LEU A 271 -2.43 -15.86 -16.08
C LEU A 271 -1.46 -16.97 -15.68
N SER A 272 -1.82 -17.79 -14.69
CA SER A 272 -1.01 -18.91 -14.20
C SER A 272 -1.84 -20.19 -14.29
N SER A 273 -2.06 -20.67 -15.51
CA SER A 273 -2.66 -21.98 -15.75
C SER A 273 -1.65 -23.07 -15.43
N GLY A 274 -1.83 -23.76 -14.30
CA GLY A 274 -1.13 -25.00 -13.97
C GLY A 274 -2.15 -26.10 -13.66
N HIS A 275 -1.70 -27.35 -13.51
CA HIS A 275 -2.59 -28.44 -13.11
C HIS A 275 -3.35 -28.07 -11.81
N GLY A 276 -4.69 -28.05 -11.88
CA GLY A 276 -5.62 -27.70 -10.80
C GLY A 276 -6.31 -26.33 -10.89
N THR A 277 -5.78 -25.36 -11.65
CA THR A 277 -6.44 -24.03 -11.76
C THR A 277 -7.62 -24.01 -12.73
N ASP A 278 -7.65 -24.94 -13.68
CA ASP A 278 -8.67 -24.98 -14.73
C ASP A 278 -10.05 -25.38 -14.17
N GLU A 279 -10.10 -26.34 -13.24
CA GLU A 279 -11.34 -26.74 -12.58
C GLU A 279 -11.92 -25.60 -11.73
N LEU A 280 -11.07 -24.94 -10.93
CA LEU A 280 -11.47 -23.77 -10.15
C LEU A 280 -11.99 -22.65 -11.05
N TYR A 281 -11.37 -22.46 -12.22
CA TYR A 281 -11.81 -21.43 -13.17
C TYR A 281 -13.16 -21.77 -13.81
N LEU A 282 -13.44 -23.05 -14.09
CA LEU A 282 -14.76 -23.48 -14.57
C LEU A 282 -15.85 -23.23 -13.51
N ARG A 283 -15.58 -23.55 -12.24
CA ARG A 283 -16.49 -23.24 -11.12
C ARG A 283 -16.75 -21.73 -11.02
N TYR A 284 -15.70 -20.92 -11.11
CA TYR A 284 -15.82 -19.45 -11.15
C TYR A 284 -16.70 -18.98 -12.31
N GLN A 285 -16.50 -19.50 -13.52
CA GLN A 285 -17.31 -19.12 -14.68
C GLN A 285 -18.79 -19.45 -14.48
N ALA A 286 -19.10 -20.65 -13.98
CA ALA A 286 -20.48 -21.06 -13.69
C ALA A 286 -21.14 -20.12 -12.66
N GLU A 287 -20.44 -19.80 -11.56
CA GLU A 287 -20.96 -18.90 -10.53
C GLU A 287 -21.16 -17.47 -11.06
N GLN A 288 -20.26 -16.97 -11.91
CA GLN A 288 -20.41 -15.65 -12.53
C GLN A 288 -21.63 -15.58 -13.46
N VAL A 289 -21.96 -16.65 -14.17
CA VAL A 289 -23.18 -16.71 -15.00
C VAL A 289 -24.42 -16.60 -14.11
N LEU A 290 -24.51 -17.43 -13.07
CA LEU A 290 -25.63 -17.42 -12.13
C LEU A 290 -25.80 -16.04 -11.45
N LYS A 291 -24.70 -15.43 -10.99
CA LYS A 291 -24.71 -14.08 -10.39
C LYS A 291 -25.16 -13.02 -11.39
N ARG A 292 -24.76 -13.10 -12.66
CA ARG A 292 -25.20 -12.16 -13.71
C ARG A 292 -26.69 -12.30 -13.99
N GLU A 293 -27.20 -13.52 -14.06
CA GLU A 293 -28.62 -13.80 -14.28
C GLU A 293 -29.48 -13.31 -13.12
N ALA A 294 -29.09 -13.61 -11.87
CA ALA A 294 -29.74 -13.13 -10.67
C ALA A 294 -29.77 -11.59 -10.64
N ARG A 295 -28.64 -10.94 -10.92
CA ARG A 295 -28.56 -9.47 -11.00
C ARG A 295 -29.45 -8.90 -12.10
N ALA A 296 -29.49 -9.52 -13.28
CA ALA A 296 -30.35 -9.09 -14.38
C ALA A 296 -31.84 -9.23 -14.01
N LYS A 297 -32.22 -10.26 -13.26
CA LYS A 297 -33.56 -10.42 -12.70
C LYS A 297 -33.89 -9.31 -11.70
N SER A 298 -33.07 -9.08 -10.68
CA SER A 298 -33.30 -8.02 -9.68
C SER A 298 -33.34 -6.61 -10.29
N LEU A 299 -32.50 -6.34 -11.31
CA LEU A 299 -32.57 -5.08 -12.05
C LEU A 299 -33.88 -4.91 -12.83
N ARG A 300 -34.43 -6.00 -13.39
CA ARG A 300 -35.74 -5.96 -14.05
C ARG A 300 -36.84 -5.68 -13.03
N GLU A 301 -36.82 -6.36 -11.88
CA GLU A 301 -37.79 -6.15 -10.79
C GLU A 301 -37.79 -4.70 -10.29
N LEU A 302 -36.62 -4.11 -9.99
CA LEU A 302 -36.51 -2.70 -9.60
C LEU A 302 -37.08 -1.74 -10.66
N ARG A 303 -36.83 -2.02 -11.94
CA ARG A 303 -37.38 -1.22 -13.05
C ARG A 303 -38.90 -1.32 -13.12
N HIS A 304 -39.45 -2.54 -12.98
CA HIS A 304 -40.89 -2.77 -12.96
C HIS A 304 -41.56 -2.09 -11.77
N GLN A 305 -40.99 -2.22 -10.56
CA GLN A 305 -41.47 -1.55 -9.35
C GLN A 305 -41.53 -0.03 -9.54
N LYS A 306 -40.44 0.58 -10.03
CA LYS A 306 -40.42 2.02 -10.33
C LYS A 306 -41.51 2.41 -11.34
N HIS A 307 -41.67 1.63 -12.41
CA HIS A 307 -42.68 1.91 -13.43
C HIS A 307 -44.10 1.81 -12.87
N GLY A 308 -44.38 0.80 -12.03
CA GLY A 308 -45.65 0.64 -11.33
C GLY A 308 -45.96 1.81 -10.40
N LEU A 309 -45.01 2.20 -9.55
CA LEU A 309 -45.17 3.34 -8.63
C LEU A 309 -45.39 4.67 -9.37
N ILE A 310 -44.68 4.92 -10.47
CA ILE A 310 -44.90 6.12 -11.31
C ILE A 310 -46.30 6.09 -11.93
N THR A 311 -46.77 4.93 -12.36
CA THR A 311 -48.09 4.77 -12.96
C THR A 311 -49.18 5.04 -11.92
N GLU A 312 -49.06 4.47 -10.72
CA GLU A 312 -49.98 4.72 -9.60
C GLU A 312 -50.01 6.20 -9.21
N ALA A 313 -48.84 6.84 -9.03
CA ALA A 313 -48.76 8.27 -8.70
C ALA A 313 -49.45 9.14 -9.76
N LYS A 314 -49.32 8.80 -11.06
CA LYS A 314 -50.00 9.49 -12.15
C LYS A 314 -51.51 9.27 -12.13
N ILE A 315 -51.98 8.07 -11.81
CA ILE A 315 -53.41 7.76 -11.66
C ILE A 315 -53.99 8.59 -10.52
N GLN A 316 -53.36 8.57 -9.35
CA GLN A 316 -53.77 9.35 -8.18
C GLN A 316 -53.80 10.86 -8.48
N ALA A 317 -52.79 11.39 -9.18
CA ALA A 317 -52.79 12.78 -9.60
C ALA A 317 -53.92 13.11 -10.58
N ARG A 318 -54.26 12.19 -11.51
CA ARG A 318 -55.38 12.37 -12.44
C ARG A 318 -56.72 12.38 -11.69
N LEU A 319 -56.91 11.50 -10.70
CA LEU A 319 -58.09 11.47 -9.84
C LEU A 319 -58.23 12.77 -9.03
N LYS A 320 -57.17 13.21 -8.34
CA LYS A 320 -57.13 14.49 -7.61
C LYS A 320 -57.52 15.67 -8.50
N ARG A 321 -56.97 15.75 -9.71
CA ARG A 321 -57.30 16.82 -10.68
C ARG A 321 -58.74 16.73 -11.20
N GLY A 322 -59.27 15.52 -11.34
CA GLY A 322 -60.68 15.26 -11.68
C GLY A 322 -61.63 15.79 -10.60
N LEU A 323 -61.33 15.51 -9.32
CA LEU A 323 -62.10 16.03 -8.18
C LEU A 323 -62.05 17.57 -8.13
N ILE A 324 -60.86 18.17 -8.27
CA ILE A 324 -60.72 19.65 -8.30
C ILE A 324 -61.58 20.28 -9.42
N LYS A 325 -61.73 19.59 -10.56
CA LYS A 325 -62.56 20.06 -11.66
C LYS A 325 -64.03 20.17 -11.24
N GLN A 326 -64.53 19.19 -10.48
CA GLN A 326 -65.92 19.08 -10.02
C GLN A 326 -66.26 19.97 -8.82
N LEU A 327 -65.25 20.49 -8.10
CA LEU A 327 -65.49 21.42 -6.98
C LEU A 327 -66.16 22.71 -7.45
N GLY A 328 -67.15 23.17 -6.69
CA GLY A 328 -67.86 24.45 -6.90
C GLY A 328 -67.11 25.68 -6.39
N CYS A 329 -65.79 25.75 -6.55
CA CYS A 329 -64.97 26.89 -6.11
C CYS A 329 -64.60 27.86 -7.24
N ASP A 330 -64.19 29.07 -6.86
CA ASP A 330 -63.78 30.13 -7.77
C ASP A 330 -62.47 29.81 -8.53
N ARG A 331 -62.18 30.58 -9.58
CA ARG A 331 -61.06 30.31 -10.50
C ARG A 331 -59.69 30.38 -9.82
N LEU A 332 -59.50 31.24 -8.83
CA LEU A 332 -58.23 31.39 -8.13
C LEU A 332 -57.98 30.19 -7.23
N SER A 333 -58.99 29.77 -6.46
CA SER A 333 -58.91 28.56 -5.63
C SER A 333 -58.61 27.30 -6.46
N LYS A 334 -59.26 27.12 -7.62
CA LYS A 334 -58.93 25.99 -8.53
C LYS A 334 -57.47 26.01 -9.00
N ARG A 335 -56.93 27.19 -9.32
CA ARG A 335 -55.53 27.34 -9.78
C ARG A 335 -54.54 26.93 -8.69
N VAL A 336 -54.78 27.33 -7.44
CA VAL A 336 -53.95 26.94 -6.29
C VAL A 336 -54.02 25.42 -6.07
N LEU A 337 -55.21 24.83 -6.09
CA LEU A 337 -55.38 23.38 -5.92
C LEU A 337 -54.69 22.57 -7.02
N TYR A 338 -54.75 23.03 -8.28
CA TYR A 338 -54.00 22.38 -9.37
C TYR A 338 -52.49 22.47 -9.19
N HIS A 339 -51.98 23.62 -8.74
CA HIS A 339 -50.56 23.77 -8.45
C HIS A 339 -50.11 22.84 -7.32
N GLN A 340 -50.86 22.77 -6.22
CA GLN A 340 -50.59 21.86 -5.10
C GLN A 340 -50.61 20.38 -5.54
N ALA A 341 -51.61 19.96 -6.32
CA ALA A 341 -51.68 18.60 -6.85
C ALA A 341 -50.49 18.28 -7.78
N GLY A 342 -50.03 19.25 -8.59
CA GLY A 342 -48.83 19.11 -9.41
C GLY A 342 -47.55 19.02 -8.58
N ALA A 343 -47.39 19.87 -7.56
CA ALA A 343 -46.26 19.85 -6.65
C ALA A 343 -46.18 18.52 -5.88
N ALA A 344 -47.32 17.99 -5.41
CA ALA A 344 -47.40 16.69 -4.76
C ALA A 344 -46.95 15.55 -5.68
N LEU A 345 -47.43 15.51 -6.94
CA LEU A 345 -46.97 14.51 -7.92
C LEU A 345 -45.46 14.61 -8.17
N HIS A 346 -44.91 15.83 -8.28
CA HIS A 346 -43.47 16.02 -8.45
C HIS A 346 -42.67 15.50 -7.25
N ALA A 347 -43.14 15.75 -6.02
CA ALA A 347 -42.53 15.23 -4.81
C ALA A 347 -42.58 13.69 -4.77
N ASP A 348 -43.74 13.09 -5.08
CA ASP A 348 -43.90 11.63 -5.15
C ASP A 348 -42.93 11.02 -6.17
N MET A 349 -42.81 11.61 -7.36
CA MET A 349 -41.88 11.15 -8.40
C MET A 349 -40.41 11.31 -7.98
N GLN A 350 -40.05 12.34 -7.23
CA GLN A 350 -38.71 12.51 -6.69
C GLN A 350 -38.38 11.38 -5.70
N ILE A 351 -39.27 11.11 -4.74
CA ILE A 351 -39.12 10.02 -3.77
C ILE A 351 -38.96 8.68 -4.49
N ILE A 352 -39.81 8.37 -5.48
CA ILE A 352 -39.72 7.12 -6.26
C ILE A 352 -38.36 7.00 -6.98
N HIS A 353 -37.88 8.09 -7.58
CA HIS A 353 -36.57 8.10 -8.24
C HIS A 353 -35.41 7.93 -7.26
N GLU A 354 -35.50 8.52 -6.06
CA GLU A 354 -34.50 8.37 -5.01
C GLU A 354 -34.46 6.94 -4.48
N GLN A 355 -35.62 6.34 -4.21
CA GLN A 355 -35.74 4.93 -3.81
C GLN A 355 -35.18 3.99 -4.88
N HIS A 356 -35.55 4.17 -6.15
CA HIS A 356 -35.00 3.37 -7.24
C HIS A 356 -33.48 3.54 -7.37
N ARG A 357 -32.98 4.77 -7.20
CA ARG A 357 -31.53 5.04 -7.22
C ARG A 357 -30.83 4.37 -6.04
N ALA A 358 -31.42 4.39 -4.84
CA ALA A 358 -30.90 3.73 -3.65
C ALA A 358 -30.89 2.20 -3.84
N GLY A 359 -31.99 1.60 -4.29
CA GLY A 359 -32.08 0.17 -4.58
C GLY A 359 -31.09 -0.28 -5.67
N CYS A 360 -30.91 0.51 -6.73
CA CYS A 360 -29.88 0.23 -7.74
C CYS A 360 -28.45 0.31 -7.17
N LYS A 361 -28.19 1.25 -6.25
CA LYS A 361 -26.88 1.36 -5.59
C LYS A 361 -26.61 0.16 -4.67
N GLN A 362 -27.61 -0.23 -3.88
CA GLN A 362 -27.54 -1.39 -2.99
C GLN A 362 -27.30 -2.68 -3.79
N LEU A 363 -28.10 -2.93 -4.84
CA LEU A 363 -27.91 -4.08 -5.71
C LEU A 363 -26.54 -4.08 -6.40
N ALA A 364 -26.02 -2.91 -6.79
CA ALA A 364 -24.69 -2.81 -7.38
C ALA A 364 -23.56 -3.14 -6.39
N HIS A 365 -23.79 -2.93 -5.09
CA HIS A 365 -22.87 -3.27 -4.01
C HIS A 365 -22.95 -4.76 -3.65
N GLU A 366 -24.15 -5.28 -3.39
CA GLU A 366 -24.37 -6.69 -3.02
C GLU A 366 -24.02 -7.67 -4.15
N ALA A 367 -24.43 -7.35 -5.39
CA ALA A 367 -24.19 -8.20 -6.56
C ALA A 367 -22.97 -7.75 -7.38
N LYS A 368 -21.94 -7.21 -6.72
CA LYS A 368 -20.70 -6.81 -7.38
C LYS A 368 -19.99 -8.07 -7.91
N PRO A 369 -19.72 -8.18 -9.21
CA PRO A 369 -19.01 -9.32 -9.76
C PRO A 369 -17.56 -9.30 -9.25
N LEU A 370 -17.15 -10.39 -8.64
CA LEU A 370 -15.78 -10.57 -8.17
C LEU A 370 -14.86 -10.89 -9.35
N ALA A 371 -13.69 -10.25 -9.36
CA ALA A 371 -12.61 -10.69 -10.24
C ALA A 371 -12.11 -12.07 -9.80
N TRP A 372 -11.45 -12.80 -10.70
CA TRP A 372 -10.96 -14.15 -10.44
C TRP A 372 -10.11 -14.25 -9.15
N ILE A 373 -9.20 -13.30 -8.91
CA ILE A 373 -8.39 -13.30 -7.66
C ILE A 373 -9.26 -13.05 -6.43
N ASP A 374 -10.20 -12.11 -6.51
CA ASP A 374 -11.07 -11.77 -5.38
C ASP A 374 -11.97 -12.96 -5.04
N TRP A 375 -12.45 -13.68 -6.05
CA TRP A 375 -13.19 -14.94 -5.89
C TRP A 375 -12.34 -16.03 -5.24
N LEU A 376 -11.09 -16.22 -5.69
CA LEU A 376 -10.17 -17.17 -5.05
C LEU A 376 -9.92 -16.82 -3.58
N ALA A 377 -9.81 -15.53 -3.24
CA ALA A 377 -9.61 -15.07 -1.88
C ALA A 377 -10.82 -15.33 -0.99
N GLU A 378 -12.05 -15.13 -1.49
CA GLU A 378 -13.28 -15.48 -0.76
C GLU A 378 -13.40 -16.98 -0.54
N HIS A 379 -13.18 -17.81 -1.56
CA HIS A 379 -13.21 -19.27 -1.41
C HIS A 379 -12.10 -19.80 -0.49
N ALA A 380 -10.91 -19.21 -0.55
CA ALA A 380 -9.83 -19.53 0.39
C ALA A 380 -10.20 -19.16 1.84
N ALA A 381 -10.96 -18.07 2.07
CA ALA A 381 -11.47 -17.72 3.38
C ALA A 381 -12.53 -18.71 3.91
N LEU A 382 -13.22 -19.40 2.99
CA LEU A 382 -14.14 -20.51 3.29
C LEU A 382 -13.41 -21.87 3.44
N ASN A 383 -12.09 -21.86 3.63
CA ASN A 383 -11.23 -23.05 3.75
C ASN A 383 -11.07 -23.90 2.48
N ASP A 384 -11.26 -23.33 1.27
CA ASP A 384 -10.88 -24.02 0.03
C ASP A 384 -9.34 -23.99 -0.13
N GLU A 385 -8.71 -25.13 0.16
CA GLU A 385 -7.26 -25.31 0.06
C GLU A 385 -6.72 -25.17 -1.37
N ALA A 386 -7.51 -25.59 -2.38
CA ALA A 386 -7.11 -25.47 -3.78
C ALA A 386 -7.09 -24.01 -4.23
N ALA A 387 -8.08 -23.22 -3.80
CA ALA A 387 -8.12 -21.78 -4.04
C ALA A 387 -6.94 -21.05 -3.36
N LEU A 388 -6.64 -21.40 -2.11
CA LEU A 388 -5.49 -20.85 -1.37
C LEU A 388 -4.16 -21.21 -2.04
N ALA A 389 -4.00 -22.46 -2.47
CA ALA A 389 -2.81 -22.91 -3.19
C ALA A 389 -2.63 -22.16 -4.52
N ALA A 390 -3.72 -21.93 -5.26
CA ALA A 390 -3.68 -21.15 -6.50
C ALA A 390 -3.24 -19.70 -6.28
N LEU A 391 -3.66 -19.06 -5.18
CA LEU A 391 -3.18 -17.73 -4.81
C LEU A 391 -1.69 -17.73 -4.46
N ARG A 392 -1.25 -18.68 -3.62
CA ARG A 392 0.13 -18.76 -3.12
C ARG A 392 1.14 -19.11 -4.23
N ARG A 393 0.74 -19.89 -5.25
CA ARG A 393 1.60 -20.20 -6.43
C ARG A 393 2.01 -18.97 -7.23
N ARG A 394 1.22 -17.90 -7.19
CA ARG A 394 1.49 -16.65 -7.93
C ARG A 394 2.47 -15.71 -7.22
N ARG A 395 2.92 -16.06 -6.01
CA ARG A 395 3.76 -15.21 -5.19
C ARG A 395 5.16 -15.06 -5.79
N ILE A 396 5.52 -13.84 -6.15
CA ILE A 396 6.92 -13.41 -6.27
C ILE A 396 7.39 -13.17 -4.83
N ARG A 397 8.46 -13.86 -4.41
CA ARG A 397 9.00 -13.78 -3.03
C ARG A 397 9.51 -12.36 -2.76
N ALA A 398 8.73 -11.58 -2.02
CA ALA A 398 9.25 -10.50 -1.21
C ALA A 398 9.06 -10.90 0.27
N GLU A 399 10.18 -10.97 0.99
CA GLU A 399 10.21 -11.31 2.41
C GLU A 399 10.00 -10.03 3.24
N ARG A 400 8.93 -9.98 4.03
CA ARG A 400 8.64 -8.85 4.93
C ARG A 400 9.75 -8.65 5.96
N ARG A 401 10.25 -7.44 6.26
CA ARG A 401 11.06 -7.19 7.48
C ARG A 401 10.13 -6.95 8.68
N ALA A 402 9.31 -7.95 9.02
CA ALA A 402 8.38 -7.93 10.15
C ALA A 402 8.76 -8.98 11.21
N ASN A 403 8.32 -8.77 12.45
CA ASN A 403 8.40 -9.76 13.50
C ASN A 403 7.62 -11.02 13.07
N GLY A 404 8.27 -12.18 13.08
CA GLY A 404 7.65 -13.39 12.57
C GLY A 404 8.40 -14.68 12.85
N LEU A 405 7.63 -15.76 12.79
CA LEU A 405 8.06 -17.13 12.98
C LEU A 405 8.14 -17.81 11.61
N LEU A 406 9.31 -18.34 11.25
CA LEU A 406 9.55 -19.00 9.96
C LEU A 406 9.95 -20.45 10.20
N GLY A 407 9.67 -21.32 9.24
CA GLY A 407 10.23 -22.66 9.25
C GLY A 407 9.91 -23.42 7.96
N ILE A 408 10.52 -24.58 7.83
CA ILE A 408 10.21 -25.49 6.72
C ILE A 408 8.82 -26.06 7.00
N VAL A 409 7.91 -25.91 6.03
CA VAL A 409 6.55 -26.43 6.17
C VAL A 409 6.61 -27.95 6.24
N GLN A 410 6.29 -28.52 7.40
CA GLN A 410 6.23 -29.97 7.61
C GLN A 410 4.81 -30.49 7.44
N ASN A 411 3.80 -29.69 7.81
CA ASN A 411 2.39 -29.99 7.61
C ASN A 411 1.75 -28.97 6.66
N GLN A 412 1.10 -29.46 5.59
CA GLN A 412 0.48 -28.61 4.56
C GLN A 412 -0.96 -28.18 4.88
N GLY A 413 -1.61 -28.79 5.89
CA GLY A 413 -2.99 -28.49 6.27
C GLY A 413 -3.15 -27.10 6.90
N SER A 414 -4.31 -26.47 6.66
CA SER A 414 -4.72 -25.26 7.38
C SER A 414 -4.80 -25.55 8.87
N VAL A 415 -4.03 -24.81 9.68
CA VAL A 415 -4.05 -24.95 11.13
C VAL A 415 -5.29 -24.23 11.66
N MET A 416 -6.43 -24.92 11.61
CA MET A 416 -7.59 -24.59 12.43
C MET A 416 -7.25 -24.98 13.88
N THR A 417 -6.49 -24.14 14.59
CA THR A 417 -6.49 -24.22 16.06
C THR A 417 -7.89 -23.88 16.54
N SER A 418 -8.54 -24.83 17.23
CA SER A 418 -9.90 -24.71 17.76
C SER A 418 -10.15 -23.33 18.39
N GLY A 419 -10.92 -22.48 17.70
CA GLY A 419 -11.38 -21.18 18.20
C GLY A 419 -11.03 -19.95 17.36
N MET A 420 -10.06 -19.99 16.44
CA MET A 420 -9.74 -18.82 15.60
C MET A 420 -10.58 -18.79 14.31
N MET A 421 -11.26 -17.68 14.05
CA MET A 421 -11.94 -17.43 12.77
C MET A 421 -11.00 -16.74 11.77
N VAL A 422 -11.07 -17.16 10.51
CA VAL A 422 -10.41 -16.46 9.40
C VAL A 422 -11.15 -15.14 9.19
N ASP A 423 -10.44 -14.01 9.31
CA ASP A 423 -10.99 -12.69 9.02
C ASP A 423 -11.04 -12.44 7.51
N SER A 424 -9.92 -12.66 6.82
CA SER A 424 -9.83 -12.50 5.37
C SER A 424 -8.57 -13.15 4.79
N VAL A 425 -8.59 -13.37 3.47
CA VAL A 425 -7.42 -13.81 2.69
C VAL A 425 -7.06 -12.72 1.70
N THR A 426 -5.77 -12.39 1.59
CA THR A 426 -5.28 -11.38 0.65
C THR A 426 -5.17 -11.94 -0.77
N LYS A 427 -4.99 -11.04 -1.75
CA LYS A 427 -4.77 -11.39 -3.17
C LYS A 427 -3.52 -12.24 -3.41
N HIS A 428 -2.60 -12.28 -2.45
CA HIS A 428 -1.39 -13.11 -2.48
C HIS A 428 -1.51 -14.41 -1.68
N GLY A 429 -2.67 -14.69 -1.08
CA GLY A 429 -2.92 -15.91 -0.32
C GLY A 429 -2.38 -15.86 1.12
N THR A 430 -2.22 -14.66 1.68
CA THR A 430 -1.94 -14.46 3.10
C THR A 430 -3.26 -14.56 3.87
N ILE A 431 -3.38 -15.55 4.75
CA ILE A 431 -4.55 -15.69 5.63
C ILE A 431 -4.36 -14.77 6.81
N ILE A 432 -5.42 -14.07 7.20
CA ILE A 432 -5.35 -13.14 8.33
C ILE A 432 -6.37 -13.59 9.36
N TYR A 433 -5.86 -13.93 10.53
CA TYR A 433 -6.62 -14.34 11.69
C TYR A 433 -6.75 -13.16 12.63
N ARG A 434 -7.95 -12.96 13.18
CA ARG A 434 -8.23 -11.93 14.19
C ARG A 434 -9.02 -12.55 15.33
N ASP A 435 -8.50 -12.40 16.53
CA ASP A 435 -9.21 -12.72 17.76
C ASP A 435 -8.81 -11.73 18.87
N LYS A 436 -9.78 -11.33 19.70
CA LYS A 436 -9.60 -10.53 20.94
C LYS A 436 -8.45 -9.50 20.95
N GLY A 437 -8.32 -8.70 19.89
CA GLY A 437 -7.37 -7.58 19.83
C GLY A 437 -5.97 -7.89 19.27
N PHE A 438 -5.69 -9.10 18.78
CA PHE A 438 -4.45 -9.40 18.06
C PHE A 438 -4.71 -9.89 16.63
N VAL A 439 -3.69 -9.76 15.77
CA VAL A 439 -3.75 -10.13 14.35
C VAL A 439 -2.55 -11.00 13.99
N ILE A 440 -2.81 -12.16 13.41
CA ILE A 440 -1.79 -13.09 12.91
C ILE A 440 -1.94 -13.18 11.40
N ARG A 441 -0.85 -13.02 10.64
CA ARG A 441 -0.85 -13.16 9.18
C ARG A 441 -0.07 -14.41 8.78
N ASP A 442 -0.73 -15.36 8.14
CA ASP A 442 -0.13 -16.59 7.65
C ASP A 442 0.09 -16.54 6.14
N SER A 443 1.35 -16.36 5.76
CA SER A 443 1.79 -16.39 4.36
C SER A 443 2.11 -17.81 3.84
N GLY A 444 1.90 -18.84 4.66
CA GLY A 444 2.11 -20.25 4.37
C GLY A 444 3.47 -20.78 4.82
N ASN A 445 4.54 -20.03 4.56
CA ASN A 445 5.91 -20.34 5.00
C ASN A 445 6.36 -19.46 6.18
N ARG A 446 5.47 -18.59 6.66
CA ARG A 446 5.75 -17.59 7.69
C ARG A 446 4.47 -17.16 8.39
N LEU A 447 4.57 -17.02 9.70
CA LEU A 447 3.58 -16.36 10.54
C LEU A 447 4.13 -15.00 10.97
N GLU A 448 3.45 -13.93 10.56
CA GLU A 448 3.79 -12.55 10.94
C GLU A 448 2.86 -12.08 12.04
N LEU A 449 3.45 -11.41 13.03
CA LEU A 449 2.76 -10.95 14.23
C LEU A 449 2.78 -9.43 14.26
N ALA A 450 1.63 -8.83 14.56
CA ALA A 450 1.52 -7.37 14.70
C ALA A 450 2.21 -6.87 15.97
N ASP A 451 2.68 -5.62 15.93
CA ASP A 451 3.26 -4.94 17.09
C ASP A 451 2.23 -4.80 18.21
N GLY A 452 2.65 -5.01 19.47
CA GLY A 452 1.76 -4.93 20.64
C GLY A 452 0.95 -6.18 20.94
N LEU A 453 1.33 -7.34 20.40
CA LEU A 453 0.64 -8.62 20.62
C LEU A 453 0.43 -8.94 22.11
N THR A 454 -0.78 -9.34 22.48
CA THR A 454 -1.09 -9.86 23.81
C THR A 454 -0.34 -11.17 24.07
N GLN A 455 -0.19 -11.55 25.34
CA GLN A 455 0.45 -12.82 25.68
C GLN A 455 -0.32 -14.00 25.08
N GLU A 456 -1.66 -14.01 25.19
CA GLU A 456 -2.54 -15.02 24.59
C GLU A 456 -2.33 -15.17 23.06
N GLY A 457 -2.23 -14.05 22.34
CA GLY A 457 -1.99 -14.07 20.89
C GLY A 457 -0.63 -14.67 20.53
N LEU A 458 0.38 -14.51 21.39
CA LEU A 458 1.71 -15.07 21.18
C LEU A 458 1.73 -16.58 21.42
N GLU A 459 0.99 -17.05 22.41
CA GLU A 459 0.82 -18.47 22.71
C GLU A 459 0.15 -19.20 21.55
N ILE A 460 -0.90 -18.60 20.99
CA ILE A 460 -1.61 -19.13 19.81
C ILE A 460 -0.69 -19.14 18.59
N ALA A 461 0.03 -18.05 18.33
CA ALA A 461 0.99 -17.97 17.23
C ALA A 461 2.08 -19.04 17.32
N LEU A 462 2.61 -19.31 18.51
CA LEU A 462 3.61 -20.35 18.74
C LEU A 462 3.02 -21.75 18.51
N SER A 463 1.81 -22.02 19.01
CA SER A 463 1.11 -23.27 18.74
C SER A 463 0.92 -23.51 17.24
N MET A 464 0.47 -22.49 16.51
CA MET A 464 0.35 -22.55 15.05
C MET A 464 1.69 -22.81 14.36
N ALA A 465 2.76 -22.14 14.81
CA ALA A 465 4.09 -22.30 14.25
C ALA A 465 4.64 -23.72 14.45
N ILE A 466 4.46 -24.30 15.64
CA ILE A 466 4.91 -25.66 15.96
C ILE A 466 4.16 -26.68 15.12
N HIS A 467 2.83 -26.54 14.99
CA HIS A 467 2.04 -27.47 14.19
C HIS A 467 2.43 -27.43 12.71
N ARG A 468 2.74 -26.23 12.19
CA ARG A 468 3.00 -26.01 10.76
C ARG A 468 4.45 -26.29 10.35
N PHE A 469 5.41 -25.83 11.16
CA PHE A 469 6.84 -25.90 10.87
C PHE A 469 7.58 -26.99 11.64
N GLY A 470 6.92 -27.61 12.62
CA GLY A 470 7.54 -28.55 13.54
C GLY A 470 8.36 -27.86 14.63
N PRO A 471 9.26 -28.60 15.31
CA PRO A 471 9.98 -28.11 16.47
C PRO A 471 11.12 -27.12 16.14
N ARG A 472 11.48 -26.90 14.86
CA ARG A 472 12.57 -25.99 14.47
C ARG A 472 12.02 -24.73 13.83
N ILE A 473 12.07 -23.62 14.56
CA ILE A 473 11.48 -22.34 14.13
C ILE A 473 12.58 -21.28 14.08
N THR A 474 12.64 -20.51 13.00
CA THR A 474 13.52 -19.34 12.86
C THR A 474 12.80 -18.09 13.36
N LEU A 475 13.43 -17.35 14.27
CA LEU A 475 12.89 -16.10 14.81
C LEU A 475 13.43 -14.90 14.02
N LEU A 476 12.53 -14.11 13.43
CA LEU A 476 12.85 -12.80 12.88
C LEU A 476 12.15 -11.73 13.71
N GLY A 477 12.89 -10.73 14.15
CA GLY A 477 12.33 -9.60 14.87
C GLY A 477 13.31 -8.87 15.76
N ASP A 478 12.83 -7.82 16.41
CA ASP A 478 13.60 -7.05 17.40
C ASP A 478 13.92 -7.87 18.67
N ILE A 479 14.82 -7.33 19.50
CA ILE A 479 15.30 -8.01 20.71
C ILE A 479 14.15 -8.21 21.71
N GLU A 480 13.27 -7.22 21.87
CA GLU A 480 12.15 -7.27 22.81
C GLU A 480 11.16 -8.39 22.46
N PHE A 481 10.83 -8.51 21.17
CA PHE A 481 9.98 -9.57 20.63
C PHE A 481 10.62 -10.95 20.84
N ARG A 482 11.92 -11.08 20.55
CA ARG A 482 12.67 -12.33 20.75
C ARG A 482 12.64 -12.76 22.23
N GLU A 483 12.90 -11.84 23.15
CA GLU A 483 12.84 -12.12 24.58
C GLU A 483 11.43 -12.54 25.02
N LYS A 484 10.40 -11.88 24.51
CA LYS A 484 9.00 -12.22 24.79
C LYS A 484 8.66 -13.63 24.31
N VAL A 485 9.04 -13.99 23.09
CA VAL A 485 8.86 -15.34 22.51
C VAL A 485 9.54 -16.40 23.37
N LEU A 486 10.81 -16.18 23.75
CA LEU A 486 11.58 -17.12 24.56
C LEU A 486 10.97 -17.29 25.95
N ARG A 487 10.54 -16.20 26.59
CA ARG A 487 9.88 -16.22 27.90
C ARG A 487 8.58 -17.03 27.86
N THR A 488 7.74 -16.78 26.85
CA THR A 488 6.46 -17.49 26.68
C THR A 488 6.68 -18.97 26.36
N SER A 489 7.62 -19.30 25.47
CA SER A 489 7.95 -20.70 25.15
C SER A 489 8.44 -21.48 26.36
N LYS A 490 9.24 -20.85 27.23
CA LYS A 490 9.72 -21.46 28.48
C LYS A 490 8.58 -21.64 29.49
N ALA A 491 7.70 -20.65 29.63
CA ALA A 491 6.55 -20.72 30.52
C ALA A 491 5.59 -21.86 30.12
N LEU A 492 5.36 -22.04 28.82
CA LEU A 492 4.51 -23.10 28.27
C LEU A 492 5.20 -24.47 28.15
N LYS A 493 6.49 -24.58 28.51
CA LYS A 493 7.29 -25.82 28.39
C LYS A 493 7.25 -26.44 26.99
N LEU A 494 7.22 -25.61 25.94
CA LEU A 494 7.15 -26.09 24.56
C LEU A 494 8.51 -26.66 24.13
N SER A 495 8.49 -27.83 23.47
CA SER A 495 9.68 -28.48 22.92
C SER A 495 10.05 -27.87 21.56
N VAL A 496 10.62 -26.66 21.58
CA VAL A 496 10.96 -25.90 20.37
C VAL A 496 12.42 -25.48 20.39
N THR A 497 13.09 -25.66 19.26
CA THR A 497 14.44 -25.14 18.98
C THR A 497 14.31 -23.89 18.11
N PHE A 498 14.76 -22.75 18.63
CA PHE A 498 14.79 -21.51 17.87
C PHE A 498 16.14 -21.33 17.18
N ILE A 499 16.13 -21.09 15.87
CA ILE A 499 17.31 -20.76 15.07
C ILE A 499 17.36 -19.24 14.95
N ASP A 500 18.42 -18.61 15.44
CA ASP A 500 18.62 -17.17 15.27
C ASP A 500 19.37 -16.90 13.97
N ARG A 501 18.75 -16.13 13.08
CA ARG A 501 19.49 -15.41 12.03
C ARG A 501 19.63 -13.98 12.50
N THR A 502 20.80 -13.64 13.03
CA THR A 502 21.16 -12.24 13.23
C THR A 502 21.18 -11.54 11.86
N GLN A 503 20.66 -10.31 11.82
CA GLN A 503 20.40 -9.53 10.60
C GLN A 503 21.66 -9.10 9.80
N GLN A 504 22.83 -9.68 10.06
CA GLN A 504 24.07 -9.41 9.32
C GLN A 504 24.60 -10.69 8.66
N GLN A 505 24.06 -11.06 7.50
CA GLN A 505 24.79 -11.73 6.41
C GLN A 505 23.84 -12.01 5.23
N SER A 506 23.66 -11.00 4.39
CA SER A 506 23.27 -11.20 2.99
C SER A 506 24.51 -11.69 2.23
N GLY A 507 24.68 -13.01 2.15
CA GLY A 507 25.72 -13.63 1.32
C GLY A 507 25.83 -15.14 1.55
N ALA A 508 25.40 -15.93 0.57
CA ALA A 508 25.65 -17.36 0.37
C ALA A 508 25.38 -18.32 1.56
N LEU A 509 24.29 -19.09 1.44
CA LEU A 509 23.93 -20.19 2.33
C LEU A 509 24.97 -21.33 2.28
N LYS A 510 25.69 -21.55 3.37
CA LYS A 510 26.07 -22.89 3.83
C LYS A 510 25.30 -23.20 5.10
N LEU A 511 24.51 -24.27 5.06
CA LEU A 511 23.82 -24.84 6.21
C LEU A 511 24.86 -25.58 7.06
N THR A 512 25.07 -25.14 8.29
CA THR A 512 25.73 -25.96 9.32
C THR A 512 24.64 -26.56 10.20
N ASP A 513 24.52 -27.87 10.15
CA ASP A 513 23.66 -28.69 11.00
C ASP A 513 24.32 -28.87 12.37
N ASP A 514 23.91 -28.09 13.37
CA ASP A 514 24.13 -28.48 14.77
C ASP A 514 22.90 -28.12 15.63
N PRO A 515 22.30 -29.09 16.35
CA PRO A 515 21.24 -28.83 17.32
C PRO A 515 21.82 -28.34 18.65
N ILE A 516 21.42 -27.15 19.08
CA ILE A 516 21.82 -26.59 20.38
C ILE A 516 21.02 -27.29 21.50
N THR A 517 21.71 -28.15 22.26
CA THR A 517 21.22 -28.66 23.55
C THR A 517 21.74 -27.73 24.66
N LEU A 518 20.84 -27.03 25.35
CA LEU A 518 21.20 -26.16 26.48
C LEU A 518 21.67 -27.01 27.67
N LYS A 519 22.98 -27.16 27.83
CA LYS A 519 23.61 -27.39 29.14
C LYS A 519 23.91 -26.03 29.78
N PRO A 520 23.77 -25.87 31.10
CA PRO A 520 24.10 -24.63 31.79
C PRO A 520 25.62 -24.45 31.80
N HIS A 521 26.15 -23.77 30.79
CA HIS A 521 27.53 -23.30 30.81
C HIS A 521 27.57 -21.86 31.32
N HIS A 522 28.23 -21.69 32.46
CA HIS A 522 28.77 -20.41 32.90
C HIS A 522 29.78 -19.90 31.87
N GLY A 523 29.29 -19.23 30.83
CA GLY A 523 30.09 -18.44 29.90
C GLY A 523 29.77 -16.97 30.11
N ARG A 524 30.67 -16.25 30.78
CA ARG A 524 30.61 -14.79 30.92
C ARG A 524 30.72 -14.15 29.53
N THR A 525 29.59 -13.70 28.97
CA THR A 525 29.59 -12.61 27.99
C THR A 525 29.90 -11.32 28.74
N ARG A 526 31.08 -10.75 28.48
CA ARG A 526 31.46 -9.41 28.93
C ARG A 526 30.64 -8.40 28.13
N ASP A 527 29.55 -7.95 28.72
CA ASP A 527 28.90 -6.69 28.37
C ASP A 527 28.90 -5.83 29.63
N TYR A 528 30.05 -5.21 29.91
CA TYR A 528 30.17 -4.14 30.89
C TYR A 528 30.46 -2.88 30.08
N SER A 529 29.42 -2.15 29.67
CA SER A 529 29.60 -0.72 29.41
C SER A 529 29.99 -0.09 30.76
N SER A 530 31.15 0.54 30.82
CA SER A 530 31.62 1.15 32.07
C SER A 530 30.71 2.34 32.42
N PRO A 531 30.39 2.62 33.70
CA PRO A 531 29.65 3.81 34.09
C PRO A 531 30.23 5.13 33.54
N GLY A 532 31.54 5.16 33.22
CA GLY A 532 32.17 6.29 32.53
C GLY A 532 31.82 6.39 31.04
N GLU A 533 31.60 5.28 30.35
CA GLU A 533 31.19 5.23 28.94
C GLU A 533 29.73 5.68 28.79
N ASP A 534 28.87 5.31 29.75
CA ASP A 534 27.48 5.79 29.79
C ASP A 534 27.41 7.31 30.01
N ALA A 535 28.23 7.85 30.93
CA ALA A 535 28.35 9.29 31.15
C ALA A 535 28.85 10.02 29.89
N ALA A 536 29.83 9.45 29.18
CA ALA A 536 30.33 9.99 27.91
C ALA A 536 29.24 9.97 26.81
N ARG A 537 28.46 8.90 26.71
CA ARG A 537 27.34 8.79 25.76
C ARG A 537 26.25 9.82 26.03
N ARG A 538 25.87 10.04 27.29
CA ARG A 538 24.88 11.06 27.67
C ARG A 538 25.36 12.46 27.32
N TYR A 539 26.61 12.78 27.67
CA TYR A 539 27.24 14.06 27.30
C TYR A 539 27.24 14.29 25.78
N MET A 540 27.61 13.27 25.00
CA MET A 540 27.62 13.37 23.53
C MET A 540 26.23 13.57 22.95
N THR A 541 25.23 12.85 23.47
CA THR A 541 23.83 12.96 23.01
C THR A 541 23.28 14.36 23.25
N GLU A 542 23.57 14.94 24.41
CA GLU A 542 23.21 16.33 24.74
C GLU A 542 23.88 17.33 23.77
N ARG A 543 25.17 17.14 23.46
CA ARG A 543 25.90 18.05 22.56
C ARG A 543 25.45 17.94 21.10
N GLU A 544 25.15 16.74 20.61
CA GLU A 544 24.66 16.55 19.24
C GLU A 544 23.23 17.10 19.09
N ALA A 545 22.38 16.99 20.12
CA ALA A 545 21.07 17.65 20.15
C ALA A 545 21.19 19.18 20.07
N LYS A 546 22.17 19.78 20.79
CA LYS A 546 22.43 21.23 20.73
C LYS A 546 23.03 21.66 19.38
N ARG A 547 23.78 20.80 18.70
CA ARG A 547 24.35 21.06 17.37
C ARG A 547 23.28 21.19 16.29
N ALA A 548 22.12 20.57 16.46
CA ALA A 548 20.97 20.78 15.57
C ALA A 548 20.38 22.20 15.66
N VAL A 549 20.71 22.96 16.70
CA VAL A 549 20.19 24.31 16.97
C VAL A 549 21.27 25.40 16.87
N ILE A 550 22.53 25.08 17.21
CA ILE A 550 23.66 26.03 17.26
C ILE A 550 24.77 25.55 16.30
N ALA A 551 25.03 26.34 15.24
CA ALA A 551 25.94 25.97 14.16
C ALA A 551 27.42 25.80 14.59
N ASP A 552 27.87 26.54 15.60
CA ASP A 552 29.29 26.59 16.02
C ASP A 552 29.70 25.48 17.01
N ILE A 553 28.87 24.45 17.22
CA ILE A 553 29.21 23.33 18.10
C ILE A 553 29.98 22.24 17.34
N PRO A 554 31.24 21.94 17.70
CA PRO A 554 32.00 20.85 17.08
C PRO A 554 31.36 19.47 17.38
N ARG A 555 31.58 18.51 16.48
CA ARG A 555 31.11 17.13 16.67
C ARG A 555 31.85 16.48 17.84
N HIS A 556 31.12 15.74 18.67
CA HIS A 556 31.69 15.00 19.80
C HIS A 556 31.71 13.50 19.48
N THR A 557 32.84 12.83 19.74
CA THR A 557 33.03 11.39 19.48
C THR A 557 33.52 10.69 20.74
N ALA A 558 33.02 9.48 21.01
CA ALA A 558 33.48 8.68 22.14
C ALA A 558 34.88 8.13 21.84
N TRP A 559 35.74 8.17 22.84
CA TRP A 559 36.97 7.38 22.83
C TRP A 559 36.64 5.89 22.92
N LYS A 560 37.33 5.07 22.12
CA LYS A 560 37.17 3.60 22.13
C LYS A 560 38.39 2.95 22.78
N PRO A 561 38.21 1.87 23.58
CA PRO A 561 39.33 1.07 24.06
C PRO A 561 40.24 0.62 22.92
N GLY A 562 41.56 0.76 23.07
CA GLY A 562 42.53 0.52 22.00
C GLY A 562 42.84 1.71 21.08
N GLN A 563 42.16 2.86 21.26
CA GLN A 563 42.45 4.06 20.48
C GLN A 563 43.55 4.89 21.17
N CYS A 564 44.73 5.02 20.55
CA CYS A 564 45.80 5.91 21.02
C CYS A 564 46.01 7.09 20.05
N GLY A 565 46.59 8.19 20.54
CA GLY A 565 46.85 9.35 19.68
C GLY A 565 47.27 10.62 20.40
N THR A 566 47.30 11.72 19.63
CA THR A 566 47.62 13.07 20.12
C THR A 566 46.44 14.00 19.92
N GLY A 567 46.12 14.84 20.90
CA GLY A 567 45.09 15.87 20.80
C GLY A 567 45.45 17.11 21.61
N SER A 568 44.76 18.22 21.36
CA SER A 568 44.87 19.42 22.19
C SER A 568 43.79 19.41 23.27
N PHE A 569 44.16 19.70 24.51
CA PHE A 569 43.24 19.72 25.64
C PHE A 569 42.15 20.79 25.45
N ALA A 570 40.89 20.37 25.37
CA ALA A 570 39.72 21.22 25.16
C ALA A 570 38.89 21.46 26.46
N GLY A 571 39.38 20.95 27.60
CA GLY A 571 38.76 21.09 28.91
C GLY A 571 38.28 19.76 29.50
N TRP A 572 37.50 19.83 30.57
CA TRP A 572 36.90 18.67 31.22
C TRP A 572 35.45 18.97 31.63
N ARG A 573 34.65 17.92 31.81
CA ARG A 573 33.27 17.97 32.29
C ARG A 573 33.04 16.88 33.33
N GLN A 574 32.01 17.03 34.13
CA GLN A 574 31.55 16.03 35.08
C GLN A 574 30.09 15.72 34.74
N VAL A 575 29.82 14.46 34.44
CA VAL A 575 28.49 13.95 34.10
C VAL A 575 28.30 12.68 34.91
N ASP A 576 27.19 12.58 35.63
CA ASP A 576 26.89 11.45 36.53
C ASP A 576 28.01 11.16 37.56
N GLU A 577 28.61 12.20 38.14
CA GLU A 577 29.77 12.12 39.05
C GLU A 577 31.03 11.48 38.42
N ARG A 578 31.06 11.29 37.10
CA ARG A 578 32.21 10.78 36.34
C ARG A 578 32.91 11.91 35.61
N PRO A 579 34.23 12.08 35.79
CA PRO A 579 34.97 13.09 35.05
C PRO A 579 35.28 12.63 33.62
N LEU A 580 35.00 13.52 32.68
CA LEU A 580 35.25 13.36 31.25
C LEU A 580 36.26 14.41 30.80
N VAL A 581 37.31 14.00 30.11
CA VAL A 581 38.27 14.93 29.48
C VAL A 581 37.91 15.08 28.01
N LEU A 582 37.95 16.33 27.53
CA LEU A 582 37.66 16.70 26.16
C LEU A 582 38.97 16.98 25.43
N LEU A 583 39.21 16.28 24.33
CA LEU A 583 40.39 16.47 23.49
C LEU A 583 39.97 16.89 22.09
N LYS A 584 40.43 18.05 21.63
CA LYS A 584 40.24 18.45 20.24
C LYS A 584 41.24 17.70 19.36
N THR A 585 40.71 16.93 18.42
CA THR A 585 41.46 16.15 17.44
C THR A 585 41.89 17.03 16.25
N ARG A 586 42.76 16.50 15.38
CA ARG A 586 43.21 17.19 14.15
C ARG A 586 42.06 17.50 13.18
N ASN A 587 40.97 16.74 13.23
CA ASN A 587 39.78 16.94 12.40
C ASN A 587 38.80 17.97 12.99
N ALA A 588 39.23 18.73 14.01
CA ALA A 588 38.41 19.66 14.78
C ALA A 588 37.25 19.04 15.60
N ASP A 589 37.12 17.71 15.62
CA ASP A 589 36.18 16.97 16.48
C ASP A 589 36.67 16.92 17.93
N ILE A 590 35.72 16.87 18.88
CA ILE A 590 35.99 16.72 20.32
C ILE A 590 35.86 15.25 20.72
N LEU A 591 36.98 14.63 21.07
CA LEU A 591 37.05 13.29 21.64
C LEU A 591 36.73 13.35 23.14
N VAL A 592 35.74 12.58 23.57
CA VAL A 592 35.29 12.51 24.97
C VAL A 592 35.90 11.25 25.60
N VAL A 593 36.81 11.44 26.55
CA VAL A 593 37.54 10.35 27.22
C VAL A 593 37.08 10.26 28.69
N PRO A 594 36.45 9.16 29.13
CA PRO A 594 36.19 8.94 30.54
C PRO A 594 37.51 8.72 31.28
N VAL A 595 37.73 9.46 32.36
CA VAL A 595 38.96 9.36 33.17
C VAL A 595 38.62 9.11 34.63
N ASP A 596 39.61 8.70 35.42
CA ASP A 596 39.47 8.64 36.87
C ASP A 596 39.66 10.02 37.53
N THR A 597 39.33 10.11 38.81
CA THR A 597 39.42 11.35 39.58
C THR A 597 40.86 11.82 39.79
N ALA A 598 41.83 10.91 39.82
CA ALA A 598 43.25 11.19 39.92
C ALA A 598 43.80 11.84 38.64
N THR A 599 43.48 11.28 37.47
CA THR A 599 43.85 11.85 36.16
C THR A 599 43.20 13.22 35.98
N ARG A 600 41.93 13.38 36.37
CA ARG A 600 41.26 14.70 36.38
C ARG A 600 42.02 15.73 37.22
N ALA A 601 42.50 15.37 38.40
CA ALA A 601 43.25 16.28 39.27
C ALA A 601 44.57 16.74 38.62
N SER A 602 45.25 15.86 37.87
CA SER A 602 46.44 16.21 37.10
C SER A 602 46.13 17.15 35.93
N MET A 603 44.95 17.01 35.31
CA MET A 603 44.51 17.80 34.16
C MET A 603 44.00 19.20 34.53
N LYS A 604 43.61 19.44 35.80
CA LYS A 604 43.15 20.76 36.27
C LYS A 604 44.20 21.88 36.08
N ARG A 605 45.48 21.53 35.98
CA ARG A 605 46.60 22.47 35.80
C ARG A 605 46.98 22.71 34.33
N LEU A 606 46.33 22.04 33.37
CA LEU A 606 46.60 22.22 31.94
C LEU A 606 45.77 23.38 31.37
N LYS A 607 46.43 24.26 30.62
CA LYS A 607 45.75 25.30 29.84
C LYS A 607 45.04 24.68 28.64
N ILE A 608 43.87 25.21 28.29
CA ILE A 608 43.16 24.86 27.05
C ILE A 608 44.11 25.11 25.87
N GLY A 609 44.18 24.14 24.95
CA GLY A 609 45.11 24.14 23.81
C GLY A 609 46.44 23.41 24.05
N ALA A 610 46.74 22.97 25.28
CA ALA A 610 47.95 22.20 25.55
C ALA A 610 47.93 20.84 24.84
N GLU A 611 49.04 20.45 24.21
CA GLU A 611 49.17 19.15 23.55
C GLU A 611 49.30 18.01 24.58
N VAL A 612 48.47 16.98 24.39
CA VAL A 612 48.44 15.78 25.22
C VAL A 612 48.42 14.53 24.35
N THR A 613 48.98 13.45 24.88
CA THR A 613 48.97 12.11 24.31
C THR A 613 48.05 11.22 25.14
N PHE A 614 47.26 10.37 24.49
CA PHE A 614 46.41 9.38 25.15
C PHE A 614 46.73 7.96 24.67
N ASN A 615 46.77 7.00 25.58
CA ASN A 615 47.10 5.60 25.29
C ASN A 615 45.83 4.72 25.11
N GLU A 616 46.04 3.44 24.84
CA GLU A 616 44.98 2.44 24.60
C GLU A 616 44.06 2.18 25.81
N GLU A 617 44.48 2.61 27.00
CA GLU A 617 43.75 2.49 28.27
C GLU A 617 43.04 3.79 28.68
N GLY A 618 43.14 4.85 27.86
CA GLY A 618 42.50 6.15 28.11
C GLY A 618 43.28 7.04 29.09
N MET A 619 44.52 6.67 29.47
CA MET A 619 45.40 7.55 30.24
C MET A 619 45.91 8.69 29.36
N ILE A 620 45.80 9.91 29.89
CA ILE A 620 46.20 11.14 29.20
C ILE A 620 47.46 11.68 29.89
N ARG A 621 48.51 12.00 29.12
CA ARG A 621 49.75 12.63 29.61
C ARG A 621 50.12 13.85 28.76
N LYS A 622 50.83 14.81 29.38
CA LYS A 622 51.41 15.97 28.68
C LYS A 622 52.57 15.49 27.79
N ARG A 623 52.63 15.98 26.55
CA ARG A 623 53.72 15.68 25.62
C ARG A 623 55.06 16.12 26.25
N GLY A 624 56.00 15.19 26.45
CA GLY A 624 57.33 15.44 27.03
C GLY A 624 57.72 14.65 28.30
N ARG A 625 56.86 13.76 28.82
CA ARG A 625 57.27 12.69 29.77
C ARG A 625 56.99 11.34 29.09
N SER A 626 57.96 10.42 29.10
CA SER A 626 57.82 9.11 28.44
C SER A 626 56.61 8.33 28.98
N LEU A 627 56.05 7.47 28.13
CA LEU A 627 54.97 6.54 28.47
C LEU A 627 55.39 5.61 29.61
#